data_AF-A0A532AW50-F1
#
_entry.id   AF-A0A532AW50-F1
#
_cell.length_a   1.000
_cell.length_b   1.000
_cell.length_c   1.000
_cell.angle_alpha   90.00
_cell.angle_beta   90.00
_cell.angle_gamma   90.00
#
_symmetry.space_group_name_H-M   'P 1'
#
loop_
_entity.id
_entity.type
_entity.pdbx_description
1 polymer ?
#
loop_
_entity_poly.entity_id
_entity_poly.type
_entity_poly.pdbx_seq_one_letter_code
_entity_poly.pdbx_strand_id
1 'polypeptide(L)'
;LLDITERRELENQLLQSQRIDAIGKLTGGLAHDFNNLLAAILSGLGLLERHAEFDGQAKQVLELTRRSAKQGAELVNRMLAFSRRQTLRPQAVRLAALGDTMNGLVAPVLGGLIRFDWLVDDTVWPAHVDSSQLELALMNLVFNARDAMPSGGTIIVEAQNRTLGSAAEDISAGDYVVVTVKD
;
A
#
# COMPACT_ATOMS: atom_id res chain seq x y z
N LEU A 1 14.46 21.15 37.56
CA LEU A 1 14.02 21.70 36.26
C LEU A 1 13.96 20.64 35.14
N LEU A 2 14.69 19.51 35.22
CA LEU A 2 14.62 18.40 34.24
C LEU A 2 13.29 17.61 34.26
N ASP A 3 12.65 17.48 35.42
CA ASP A 3 11.42 16.69 35.63
C ASP A 3 10.20 17.22 34.85
N ILE A 4 10.11 18.55 34.66
CA ILE A 4 8.97 19.18 33.97
C ILE A 4 9.02 18.95 32.46
N THR A 5 10.21 18.87 31.86
CA THR A 5 10.38 18.67 30.41
C THR A 5 10.02 17.24 30.04
N GLU A 6 10.58 16.25 30.74
CA GLU A 6 10.37 14.83 30.48
C GLU A 6 8.89 14.42 30.70
N ARG A 7 8.26 14.98 31.74
CA ARG A 7 6.82 14.79 31.98
C ARG A 7 5.95 15.41 30.89
N ARG A 8 6.28 16.61 30.41
CA ARG A 8 5.54 17.26 29.32
C ARG A 8 5.70 16.53 27.99
N GLU A 9 6.87 15.95 27.75
CA GLU A 9 7.16 15.15 26.56
C GLU A 9 6.35 13.86 26.55
N LEU A 10 6.29 13.16 27.69
CA LEU A 10 5.43 11.99 27.90
C LEU A 10 3.94 12.33 27.78
N GLU A 11 3.49 13.44 28.37
CA GLU A 11 2.08 13.89 28.26
C GLU A 11 1.71 14.23 26.81
N ASN A 12 2.61 14.88 26.05
CA ASN A 12 2.41 15.17 24.63
C ASN A 12 2.38 13.89 23.78
N GLN A 13 3.28 12.95 24.03
CA GLN A 13 3.29 11.64 23.37
C GLN A 13 2.00 10.85 23.67
N LEU A 14 1.51 10.90 24.90
CA LEU A 14 0.25 10.26 25.31
C LEU A 14 -0.95 10.89 24.59
N LEU A 15 -1.04 12.22 24.55
CA LEU A 15 -2.10 12.95 23.85
C LEU A 15 -2.07 12.71 22.33
N GLN A 16 -0.87 12.66 21.75
CA GLN A 16 -0.69 12.35 20.33
C GLN A 16 -1.09 10.90 20.03
N SER A 17 -0.72 9.95 20.88
CA SER A 17 -1.13 8.55 20.79
C SER A 17 -2.65 8.38 20.87
N GLN A 18 -3.31 9.07 21.81
CA GLN A 18 -4.78 9.05 21.96
C GLN A 18 -5.53 9.66 20.77
N ARG A 19 -4.99 10.74 20.16
CA ARG A 19 -5.56 11.30 18.92
C ARG A 19 -5.47 10.33 17.76
N ILE A 20 -4.30 9.70 17.58
CA ILE A 20 -4.10 8.68 16.55
C ILE A 20 -5.02 7.47 16.78
N ASP A 21 -5.23 7.06 18.04
CA ASP A 21 -6.17 5.98 18.40
C ASP A 21 -7.63 6.29 18.10
N ALA A 22 -8.07 7.52 18.38
CA ALA A 22 -9.43 7.97 18.08
C ALA A 22 -9.70 8.00 16.57
N ILE A 23 -8.71 8.48 15.79
CA ILE A 23 -8.77 8.47 14.32
C ILE A 23 -8.77 7.02 13.80
N GLY A 24 -7.91 6.15 14.33
CA GLY A 24 -7.80 4.75 13.93
C GLY A 24 -9.11 3.95 14.12
N LYS A 25 -9.80 4.12 15.26
CA LYS A 25 -11.08 3.43 15.52
C LYS A 25 -12.22 3.92 14.63
N LEU A 26 -12.31 5.23 14.38
CA LEU A 26 -13.35 5.82 13.53
C LEU A 26 -13.18 5.44 12.06
N THR A 27 -11.94 5.46 11.56
CA THR A 27 -11.63 5.14 10.17
C THR A 27 -11.80 3.65 9.86
N GLY A 28 -11.50 2.75 10.81
CA GLY A 28 -11.65 1.30 10.63
C GLY A 28 -13.10 0.83 10.41
N GLY A 29 -14.03 1.30 11.22
CA GLY A 29 -15.46 0.97 11.09
C GLY A 29 -16.07 1.59 9.83
N LEU A 30 -15.78 2.87 9.58
CA LEU A 30 -16.31 3.59 8.41
C LEU A 30 -15.80 2.98 7.10
N ALA A 31 -14.52 2.61 7.04
CA ALA A 31 -13.95 2.02 5.83
C ALA A 31 -14.44 0.60 5.54
N HIS A 32 -14.74 -0.19 6.57
CA HIS A 32 -15.43 -1.47 6.37
C HIS A 32 -16.80 -1.26 5.70
N ASP A 33 -17.58 -0.28 6.16
CA ASP A 33 -18.89 0.02 5.59
C ASP A 33 -18.79 0.56 4.16
N PHE A 34 -17.81 1.42 3.87
CA PHE A 34 -17.53 1.86 2.51
C PHE A 34 -17.14 0.69 1.59
N ASN A 35 -16.27 -0.22 2.04
CA ASN A 35 -15.91 -1.41 1.28
C ASN A 35 -17.12 -2.31 1.01
N ASN A 36 -18.05 -2.44 1.96
CA ASN A 36 -19.30 -3.19 1.76
C ASN A 36 -20.19 -2.55 0.69
N LEU A 37 -20.35 -1.22 0.71
CA LEU A 37 -21.13 -0.50 -0.29
C LEU A 37 -20.50 -0.62 -1.68
N LEU A 38 -19.18 -0.47 -1.78
CA LEU A 38 -18.44 -0.58 -3.04
C LEU A 38 -18.50 -2.01 -3.60
N ALA A 39 -18.40 -3.03 -2.75
CA ALA A 39 -18.56 -4.43 -3.15
C ALA A 39 -19.97 -4.71 -3.70
N ALA A 40 -21.02 -4.16 -3.07
CA ALA A 40 -22.39 -4.27 -3.54
C ALA A 40 -22.58 -3.58 -4.91
N ILE A 41 -22.02 -2.38 -5.08
CA ILE A 41 -22.05 -1.65 -6.36
C ILE A 41 -21.34 -2.45 -7.47
N LEU A 42 -20.13 -2.93 -7.21
CA LEU A 42 -19.37 -3.72 -8.18
C LEU A 42 -20.08 -5.03 -8.54
N SER A 43 -20.71 -5.69 -7.55
CA SER A 43 -21.51 -6.89 -7.77
C SER A 43 -22.74 -6.61 -8.65
N GLY A 44 -23.46 -5.52 -8.37
CA GLY A 44 -24.61 -5.08 -9.18
C GLY A 44 -24.22 -4.77 -10.63
N LEU A 45 -23.10 -4.06 -10.84
CA LEU A 45 -22.56 -3.81 -12.18
C LEU A 45 -22.23 -5.11 -12.92
N GLY A 46 -21.61 -6.07 -12.24
CA GLY A 46 -21.30 -7.38 -12.83
C GLY A 46 -22.55 -8.24 -13.10
N LEU A 47 -23.64 -8.08 -12.35
CA LEU A 47 -24.92 -8.72 -12.65
C LEU A 47 -25.59 -8.08 -13.87
N LEU A 48 -25.58 -6.75 -13.96
CA LEU A 48 -26.11 -6.00 -15.09
C LEU A 48 -25.45 -6.42 -16.40
N GLU A 49 -24.12 -6.51 -16.44
CA GLU A 49 -23.38 -6.99 -17.62
C GLU A 49 -23.72 -8.41 -18.05
N ARG A 50 -24.09 -9.27 -17.10
CA ARG A 50 -24.41 -10.68 -17.39
C ARG A 50 -25.81 -10.87 -17.93
N HIS A 51 -26.74 -9.97 -17.64
CA HIS A 51 -28.18 -10.19 -17.89
C HIS A 51 -28.83 -9.17 -18.82
N ALA A 52 -28.13 -8.10 -19.23
CA ALA A 52 -28.68 -7.07 -20.09
C ALA A 52 -27.78 -6.80 -21.31
N GLU A 53 -28.42 -6.50 -22.43
CA GLU A 53 -27.74 -5.91 -23.59
C GLU A 53 -27.69 -4.40 -23.44
N PHE A 54 -26.50 -3.86 -23.66
CA PHE A 54 -26.23 -2.43 -23.56
C PHE A 54 -25.78 -1.89 -24.91
N ASP A 55 -26.31 -0.73 -25.29
CA ASP A 55 -25.77 0.05 -26.40
C ASP A 55 -24.37 0.61 -26.06
N GLY A 56 -23.72 1.23 -27.04
CA GLY A 56 -22.36 1.74 -26.89
C GLY A 56 -22.21 2.80 -25.78
N GLN A 57 -23.23 3.63 -25.57
CA GLN A 57 -23.21 4.69 -24.57
C GLN A 57 -23.41 4.13 -23.17
N ALA A 58 -24.34 3.20 -23.00
CA ALA A 58 -24.58 2.50 -21.74
C ALA A 58 -23.36 1.68 -21.31
N LYS A 59 -22.66 1.02 -22.25
CA LYS A 59 -21.38 0.33 -21.94
C LYS A 59 -20.30 1.27 -21.43
N GLN A 60 -20.17 2.46 -22.02
CA GLN A 60 -19.20 3.48 -21.57
C GLN A 60 -19.50 3.96 -20.15
N VAL A 61 -20.77 4.24 -19.84
CA VAL A 61 -21.21 4.65 -18.50
C VAL A 61 -20.93 3.55 -17.48
N LEU A 62 -21.18 2.30 -17.85
CA LEU A 62 -21.00 1.15 -16.97
C LEU A 62 -19.52 0.92 -16.64
N GLU A 63 -18.63 1.06 -17.63
CA GLU A 63 -17.19 0.99 -17.42
C GLU A 63 -16.66 2.18 -16.61
N LEU A 64 -17.14 3.41 -16.85
CA LEU A 64 -16.79 4.57 -16.05
C LEU A 64 -17.18 4.37 -14.57
N THR A 65 -18.40 3.89 -14.33
CA THR A 65 -18.91 3.65 -12.97
C THR A 65 -18.10 2.57 -12.25
N ARG A 66 -17.73 1.49 -12.96
CA ARG A 66 -16.83 0.46 -12.43
C ARG A 66 -15.48 1.03 -12.02
N ARG A 67 -14.86 1.83 -12.89
CA ARG A 67 -13.55 2.45 -12.61
C ARG A 67 -13.62 3.33 -11.38
N SER A 68 -14.63 4.18 -11.27
CA SER A 68 -14.83 5.04 -10.10
C SER A 68 -15.02 4.25 -8.81
N ALA A 69 -15.80 3.16 -8.84
CA ALA A 69 -16.00 2.31 -7.68
C ALA A 69 -14.70 1.60 -7.25
N LYS A 70 -13.89 1.13 -8.20
CA LYS A 70 -12.56 0.55 -7.91
C LYS A 70 -11.61 1.57 -7.31
N GLN A 71 -11.56 2.78 -7.85
CA GLN A 71 -10.74 3.88 -7.31
C GLN A 71 -11.18 4.26 -5.88
N GLY A 72 -12.49 4.29 -5.62
CA GLY A 72 -13.01 4.49 -4.27
C GLY A 72 -12.55 3.40 -3.29
N ALA A 73 -12.54 2.15 -3.72
CA ALA A 73 -12.10 1.02 -2.88
C ALA A 73 -10.59 1.12 -2.58
N GLU A 74 -9.79 1.50 -3.57
CA GLU A 74 -8.36 1.77 -3.39
C GLU A 74 -8.12 2.90 -2.37
N LEU A 75 -8.87 4.00 -2.46
CA LEU A 75 -8.75 5.12 -1.52
C LEU A 75 -9.11 4.72 -0.08
N VAL A 76 -10.18 3.94 0.08
CA VAL A 76 -10.62 3.40 1.38
C VAL A 76 -9.58 2.44 1.95
N ASN A 77 -8.96 1.60 1.11
CA ASN A 77 -7.87 0.73 1.54
C ASN A 77 -6.63 1.52 1.96
N ARG A 78 -6.29 2.62 1.27
CA ARG A 78 -5.21 3.54 1.70
C ARG A 78 -5.53 4.21 3.03
N MET A 79 -6.79 4.55 3.29
CA MET A 79 -7.22 5.05 4.61
C MET A 79 -7.15 3.99 5.71
N LEU A 80 -7.57 2.76 5.43
CA LEU A 80 -7.47 1.62 6.36
C LEU A 80 -6.03 1.28 6.70
N ALA A 81 -5.15 1.28 5.70
CA ALA A 81 -3.71 1.12 5.85
C ALA A 81 -3.13 2.11 6.87
N PHE A 82 -3.54 3.39 6.77
CA PHE A 82 -3.11 4.44 7.67
C PHE A 82 -3.74 4.33 9.08
N SER A 83 -4.97 3.84 9.17
CA SER A 83 -5.76 3.76 10.41
C SER A 83 -5.47 2.50 11.25
N ARG A 84 -5.00 1.42 10.64
CA ARG A 84 -4.81 0.14 11.33
C ARG A 84 -3.54 0.15 12.18
N ARG A 85 -3.70 0.26 13.51
CA ARG A 85 -2.85 -0.46 14.47
C ARG A 85 -3.14 -1.96 14.39
N GLN A 86 -2.87 -2.59 13.24
CA GLN A 86 -2.79 -4.04 13.20
C GLN A 86 -1.52 -4.42 13.95
N THR A 87 -1.58 -5.33 14.93
CA THR A 87 -0.37 -5.86 15.55
C THR A 87 0.52 -6.38 14.44
N LEU A 88 1.66 -5.71 14.20
CA LEU A 88 2.62 -6.14 13.20
C LEU A 88 2.99 -7.58 13.49
N ARG A 89 3.12 -8.39 12.44
CA ARG A 89 3.65 -9.75 12.54
C ARG A 89 4.96 -9.83 11.77
N PRO A 90 6.06 -9.22 12.28
CA PRO A 90 7.35 -9.31 11.63
C PRO A 90 7.79 -10.76 11.54
N GLN A 91 8.24 -11.14 10.34
CA GLN A 91 8.83 -12.44 10.07
C GLN A 91 9.97 -12.27 9.08
N ALA A 92 10.82 -13.30 8.94
CA ALA A 92 11.83 -13.30 7.91
C ALA A 92 11.15 -13.50 6.54
N VAL A 93 11.17 -12.46 5.69
CA VAL A 93 10.59 -12.46 4.36
C VAL A 93 11.70 -12.50 3.32
N ARG A 94 11.65 -13.48 2.41
CA ARG A 94 12.51 -13.50 1.22
C ARG A 94 11.91 -12.59 0.15
N LEU A 95 12.56 -11.47 -0.14
CA LEU A 95 12.05 -10.49 -1.09
C LEU A 95 11.96 -11.03 -2.52
N ALA A 96 12.87 -11.91 -2.93
CA ALA A 96 12.82 -12.57 -4.24
C ALA A 96 11.48 -13.31 -4.46
N ALA A 97 10.98 -13.98 -3.42
CA ALA A 97 9.70 -14.72 -3.48
C ALA A 97 8.46 -13.81 -3.49
N LEU A 98 8.62 -12.51 -3.19
CA LEU A 98 7.52 -11.55 -3.19
C LEU A 98 7.19 -11.04 -4.60
N GLY A 99 8.08 -11.24 -5.57
CA GLY A 99 7.95 -10.71 -6.92
C GLY A 99 6.68 -11.13 -7.64
N ASP A 100 6.33 -12.42 -7.59
CA ASP A 100 5.11 -12.95 -8.23
C ASP A 100 3.84 -12.35 -7.61
N THR A 101 3.80 -12.26 -6.28
CA THR A 101 2.69 -11.61 -5.55
C THR A 101 2.56 -10.15 -5.96
N MET A 102 3.67 -9.41 -5.95
CA MET A 102 3.67 -7.99 -6.35
C MET A 102 3.22 -7.80 -7.79
N ASN A 103 3.71 -8.62 -8.72
CA ASN A 103 3.30 -8.56 -10.12
C ASN A 103 1.79 -8.78 -10.27
N GLY A 104 1.22 -9.77 -9.56
CA GLY A 104 -0.22 -10.02 -9.53
C GLY A 104 -1.04 -8.86 -8.96
N LEU A 105 -0.51 -8.17 -7.94
CA LEU A 105 -1.17 -7.04 -7.29
C LEU A 105 -1.15 -5.76 -8.14
N VAL A 106 -0.05 -5.49 -8.85
CA VAL A 106 0.13 -4.22 -9.59
C VAL A 106 -0.35 -4.31 -11.04
N ALA A 107 -0.31 -5.49 -11.68
CA ALA A 107 -0.70 -5.66 -13.08
C ALA A 107 -2.09 -5.11 -13.43
N PRO A 108 -3.15 -5.29 -12.61
CA PRO A 108 -4.47 -4.73 -12.90
C PRO A 108 -4.53 -3.20 -12.91
N VAL A 109 -3.54 -2.54 -12.30
CA VAL A 109 -3.55 -1.12 -11.94
C VAL A 109 -2.57 -0.30 -12.78
N LEU A 110 -1.52 -0.93 -13.31
CA LEU A 110 -0.51 -0.30 -14.20
C LEU A 110 -0.98 -0.16 -15.66
N GLY A 111 -1.94 -0.98 -16.10
CA GLY A 111 -2.44 -0.94 -17.47
C GLY A 111 -1.42 -1.42 -18.50
N GLY A 112 -1.63 -1.08 -19.78
CA GLY A 112 -0.82 -1.62 -20.89
C GLY A 112 0.40 -0.78 -21.30
N LEU A 113 0.57 0.41 -20.74
CA LEU A 113 1.65 1.35 -21.12
C LEU A 113 2.84 1.33 -20.15
N ILE A 114 2.72 0.66 -19.02
CA ILE A 114 3.75 0.61 -17.98
C ILE A 114 4.19 -0.83 -17.77
N ARG A 115 5.50 -1.05 -17.91
CA ARG A 115 6.15 -2.31 -17.59
C ARG A 115 6.58 -2.31 -16.12
N PHE A 116 6.47 -3.45 -15.47
CA PHE A 116 6.92 -3.65 -14.10
C PHE A 116 8.01 -4.73 -14.07
N ASP A 117 9.19 -4.37 -13.59
CA ASP A 117 10.32 -5.28 -13.45
C ASP A 117 10.66 -5.47 -11.96
N TRP A 118 10.68 -6.72 -11.53
CA TRP A 118 11.13 -7.12 -10.20
C TRP A 118 12.54 -7.70 -10.30
N LEU A 119 13.55 -6.89 -9.98
CA LEU A 119 14.97 -7.23 -10.06
C LEU A 119 15.54 -7.51 -8.66
N VAL A 120 14.95 -8.49 -7.98
CA VAL A 120 15.42 -8.97 -6.67
C VAL A 120 15.66 -10.47 -6.75
N ASP A 121 16.90 -10.89 -6.52
CA ASP A 121 17.29 -12.29 -6.52
C ASP A 121 17.50 -12.86 -5.11
N ASP A 122 17.77 -14.16 -5.03
CA ASP A 122 17.97 -14.88 -3.77
C ASP A 122 19.31 -14.55 -3.06
N THR A 123 20.16 -13.68 -3.61
CA THR A 123 21.37 -13.20 -2.92
C THR A 123 21.06 -12.10 -1.89
N VAL A 124 19.90 -11.48 -2.00
CA VAL A 124 19.40 -10.49 -1.02
C VAL A 124 18.99 -11.20 0.27
N TRP A 125 19.40 -10.63 1.41
CA TRP A 125 19.08 -11.19 2.72
C TRP A 125 17.56 -11.19 2.99
N PRO A 126 17.07 -12.14 3.80
CA PRO A 126 15.71 -12.06 4.32
C PRO A 126 15.52 -10.79 5.15
N ALA A 127 14.46 -10.04 4.88
CA ALA A 127 14.11 -8.85 5.65
C ALA A 127 13.18 -9.24 6.81
N HIS A 128 13.41 -8.69 8.01
CA HIS A 128 12.53 -8.92 9.16
C HIS A 128 11.39 -7.90 9.18
N VAL A 129 10.30 -8.22 8.48
CA VAL A 129 9.18 -7.30 8.22
C VAL A 129 7.84 -8.03 8.26
N ASP A 130 6.75 -7.28 8.38
CA ASP A 130 5.41 -7.80 8.09
C ASP A 130 5.20 -7.77 6.56
N SER A 131 5.00 -8.93 5.94
CA SER A 131 4.85 -9.04 4.48
C SER A 131 3.71 -8.17 3.94
N SER A 132 2.58 -8.13 4.64
CA SER A 132 1.39 -7.41 4.16
C SER A 132 1.65 -5.89 4.17
N GLN A 133 2.40 -5.41 5.17
CA GLN A 133 2.78 -3.99 5.27
C GLN A 133 3.84 -3.62 4.23
N LEU A 134 4.79 -4.51 3.96
CA LEU A 134 5.78 -4.30 2.91
C LEU A 134 5.13 -4.24 1.52
N GLU A 135 4.23 -5.18 1.20
CA GLU A 135 3.48 -5.20 -0.06
C GLU A 135 2.72 -3.89 -0.27
N LEU A 136 2.00 -3.44 0.76
CA LEU A 136 1.26 -2.19 0.76
C LEU A 136 2.16 -0.96 0.58
N ALA A 137 3.30 -0.91 1.25
CA ALA A 137 4.27 0.17 1.09
C ALA A 137 4.80 0.25 -0.35
N LEU A 138 5.16 -0.90 -0.92
CA LEU A 138 5.64 -1.00 -2.30
C LEU A 138 4.54 -0.64 -3.31
N MET A 139 3.29 -1.08 -3.10
CA MET A 139 2.16 -0.67 -3.95
C MET A 139 1.99 0.85 -3.98
N ASN A 140 2.10 1.52 -2.84
CA ASN A 140 2.00 2.98 -2.79
C ASN A 140 3.11 3.66 -3.61
N LEU A 141 4.34 3.16 -3.53
CA LEU A 141 5.46 3.69 -4.33
C LEU A 141 5.24 3.44 -5.83
N VAL A 142 4.82 2.24 -6.22
CA VAL A 142 4.52 1.87 -7.60
C VAL A 142 3.39 2.72 -8.19
N PHE A 143 2.36 3.02 -7.39
CA PHE A 143 1.26 3.89 -7.85
C PHE A 143 1.72 5.34 -8.02
N ASN A 144 2.55 5.85 -7.13
CA ASN A 144 3.11 7.19 -7.28
C ASN A 144 4.01 7.28 -8.53
N ALA A 145 4.84 6.27 -8.78
CA ALA A 145 5.65 6.12 -10.00
C ALA A 145 4.77 6.09 -11.27
N ARG A 146 3.70 5.29 -11.27
CA ARG A 146 2.74 5.23 -12.37
C ARG A 146 2.15 6.60 -12.69
N ASP A 147 1.71 7.32 -11.65
CA ASP A 147 1.06 8.63 -11.80
C ASP A 147 2.05 9.69 -12.32
N ALA A 148 3.35 9.52 -12.07
CA ALA A 148 4.42 10.34 -12.63
C ALA A 148 4.74 10.04 -14.11
N MET A 149 4.27 8.90 -14.65
CA MET A 149 4.56 8.42 -16.01
C MET A 149 3.32 8.33 -16.93
N PRO A 150 2.66 9.45 -17.29
CA PRO A 150 1.44 9.44 -18.09
C PRO A 150 1.64 8.95 -19.53
N SER A 151 2.87 8.95 -20.05
CA SER A 151 3.20 8.46 -21.39
C SER A 151 3.60 6.97 -21.42
N GLY A 152 3.56 6.29 -20.27
CA GLY A 152 4.13 4.96 -20.10
C GLY A 152 5.60 4.99 -19.71
N GLY A 153 6.15 3.81 -19.40
CA GLY A 153 7.52 3.68 -18.89
C GLY A 153 7.78 2.32 -18.24
N THR A 154 8.84 2.24 -17.45
CA THR A 154 9.21 1.00 -16.74
C THR A 154 9.45 1.29 -15.28
N ILE A 155 8.64 0.69 -14.42
CA ILE A 155 8.86 0.71 -12.97
C ILE A 155 9.77 -0.47 -12.62
N ILE A 156 10.88 -0.19 -11.94
CA ILE A 156 11.86 -1.19 -11.51
C ILE A 156 11.91 -1.23 -9.99
N VAL A 157 11.76 -2.42 -9.42
CA VAL A 157 12.02 -2.69 -8.00
C VAL A 157 13.31 -3.48 -7.88
N GLU A 158 14.28 -2.95 -7.15
CA GLU A 158 15.55 -3.59 -6.86
C GLU A 158 15.81 -3.62 -5.34
N ALA A 159 16.63 -4.56 -4.89
CA ALA A 159 17.01 -4.64 -3.48
C ALA A 159 18.49 -4.98 -3.35
N GLN A 160 19.14 -4.41 -2.33
CA GLN A 160 20.55 -4.63 -2.05
C GLN A 160 20.83 -4.72 -0.54
N ASN A 161 21.79 -5.56 -0.18
CA ASN A 161 22.26 -5.69 1.20
C ASN A 161 23.15 -4.51 1.56
N ARG A 162 22.94 -3.91 2.74
CA ARG A 162 23.73 -2.79 3.24
C ARG A 162 23.97 -2.93 4.73
N THR A 163 25.24 -2.94 5.12
CA THR A 163 25.64 -2.87 6.52
C THR A 163 25.91 -1.41 6.91
N LEU A 164 25.28 -0.96 7.99
CA LEU A 164 25.53 0.33 8.62
C LEU A 164 26.50 0.15 9.79
N GLY A 165 27.69 0.73 9.68
CA GLY A 165 28.72 0.68 10.73
C GLY A 165 28.45 1.58 11.93
N SER A 166 27.53 2.53 11.80
CA SER A 166 27.09 3.43 12.87
C SER A 166 25.60 3.72 12.70
N ALA A 167 24.94 4.09 13.81
CA ALA A 167 23.56 4.57 13.75
C ALA A 167 23.46 5.82 12.85
N ALA A 168 22.35 5.94 12.15
CA ALA A 168 22.01 7.08 11.30
C ALA A 168 20.54 7.46 11.55
N GLU A 169 20.31 8.71 11.99
CA GLU A 169 18.98 9.22 12.37
C GLU A 169 18.26 8.23 13.32
N ASP A 170 17.15 7.65 12.88
CA ASP A 170 16.31 6.70 13.64
C ASP A 170 16.66 5.22 13.39
N ILE A 171 17.77 4.94 12.71
CA ILE A 171 18.21 3.59 12.33
C ILE A 171 19.50 3.24 13.09
N SER A 172 19.49 2.11 13.79
CA SER A 172 20.66 1.60 14.51
C SER A 172 21.74 1.08 13.54
N ALA A 173 22.96 0.87 14.04
CA ALA A 173 23.96 0.11 13.30
C ALA A 173 23.48 -1.34 13.11
N GLY A 174 23.80 -1.97 11.97
CA GLY A 174 23.38 -3.32 11.67
C GLY A 174 23.27 -3.63 10.17
N ASP A 175 22.73 -4.80 9.89
CA ASP A 175 22.53 -5.31 8.54
C ASP A 175 21.10 -5.02 8.07
N TYR A 176 21.00 -4.36 6.91
CA TYR A 176 19.75 -3.91 6.34
C TYR A 176 19.63 -4.34 4.89
N VAL A 177 18.39 -4.44 4.42
CA VAL A 177 18.07 -4.53 3.00
C VAL A 177 17.51 -3.19 2.56
N VAL A 178 18.13 -2.61 1.55
CA VAL A 178 17.66 -1.37 0.91
C VAL A 178 16.82 -1.77 -0.29
N VAL A 179 15.54 -1.43 -0.27
CA VAL A 179 14.63 -1.61 -1.40
C VAL A 179 14.45 -0.29 -2.12
N THR A 180 14.61 -0.28 -3.44
CA THR A 180 14.51 0.91 -4.29
C THR A 180 13.42 0.68 -5.33
N VAL A 181 12.57 1.69 -5.53
CA VAL A 181 11.57 1.73 -6.60
C VAL A 181 11.94 2.89 -7.53
N LYS A 182 12.08 2.63 -8.82
CA LYS A 182 12.44 3.61 -9.86
C LYS A 182 11.38 3.64 -10.94
N ASP A 183 11.10 4.82 -11.48
CA ASP A 183 10.22 5.08 -12.63
C ASP A 183 10.99 5.66 -13.82
#